data_AF-A0A6G0F9W8-F1
#
_entry.id   AF-A0A6G0F9W8-F1
#
_cell.length_a   1.000
_cell.length_b   1.000
_cell.length_c   1.000
_cell.angle_alpha   90.00
_cell.angle_beta   90.00
_cell.angle_gamma   90.00
#
_symmetry.space_group_name_H-M   'P 1'
#
loop_
_entity.id
_entity.type
_entity.pdbx_description
1 polymer ?
#
loop_
_entity_poly.entity_id
_entity_poly.type
_entity_poly.pdbx_seq_one_letter_code
_entity_poly.pdbx_strand_id
1 'polypeptide(L)' 'MALFFRLIERVGATTEEPFANRGQDVPMTALAINLERDLLELIDVPNRPAQALPVDGYLW' A
#
# COMPACT_ATOMS: atom_id res chain seq x y z
N MET A 1 24.46 17.86 -12.06
CA MET A 1 24.59 16.43 -12.41
C MET A 1 24.55 15.49 -11.20
N ALA A 2 25.17 15.81 -10.05
CA ALA A 2 25.15 14.92 -8.88
C ALA A 2 23.75 14.63 -8.27
N LEU A 3 22.80 15.57 -8.34
CA LEU A 3 21.45 15.39 -7.80
C LEU A 3 20.69 14.23 -8.49
N PHE A 4 20.80 14.13 -9.81
CA PHE A 4 20.11 13.12 -10.60
C PHE A 4 20.55 11.69 -10.22
N PHE A 5 21.86 11.48 -10.06
CA PHE A 5 22.39 10.19 -9.61
C PHE A 5 21.89 9.80 -8.22
N ARG A 6 21.86 10.74 -7.26
CA ARG A 6 21.32 10.47 -5.91
C ARG A 6 19.83 10.16 -5.92
N LEU A 7 19.06 10.78 -6.81
CA LEU A 7 17.62 10.50 -6.93
C LEU A 7 17.38 9.09 -7.46
N ILE A 8 18.10 8.67 -8.50
CA ILE A 8 18.00 7.30 -9.04
C ILE A 8 18.38 6.28 -7.96
N GLU A 9 19.49 6.50 -7.26
CA GLU A 9 19.96 5.62 -6.19
C GLU A 9 18.91 5.49 -5.07
N ARG A 10 18.30 6.60 -4.64
CA ARG A 10 17.27 6.59 -3.60
C ARG A 10 16.01 5.85 -4.02
N VAL A 11 15.55 6.03 -5.26
CA VAL A 11 14.37 5.33 -5.79
C VAL A 11 14.62 3.82 -5.89
N GLY A 12 15.82 3.42 -6.33
CA GLY A 12 16.25 2.03 -6.32
C GLY A 12 16.17 1.43 -4.92
N ALA A 13 16.81 2.07 -3.94
CA ALA A 13 16.83 1.60 -2.55
C ALA A 13 15.41 1.46 -1.93
N THR A 14 14.47 2.36 -2.25
CA THR A 14 13.08 2.23 -1.77
C THR A 14 12.29 1.12 -2.46
N THR A 15 12.70 0.68 -3.65
CA THR A 15 11.99 -0.35 -4.43
C THR A 15 12.51 -1.77 -4.12
N GLU A 16 13.72 -1.90 -3.59
CA GLU A 16 14.34 -3.19 -3.24
C GLU A 16 13.60 -3.93 -2.13
N GLU A 17 12.96 -3.22 -1.21
CA GLU A 17 12.20 -3.79 -0.09
C GLU A 17 10.77 -3.22 -0.05
N PRO A 18 9.90 -3.60 -0.99
CA PRO A 18 8.61 -2.95 -1.20
C PRO A 18 7.52 -3.37 -0.19
N PHE A 19 7.89 -4.15 0.83
CA PHE A 19 6.99 -4.68 1.86
C PHE A 19 7.54 -4.46 3.28
N ALA A 20 8.44 -3.49 3.44
CA ALA A 20 9.05 -3.17 4.73
C ALA A 20 8.18 -2.26 5.62
N ASN A 21 6.91 -2.07 5.25
CA ASN A 21 5.93 -1.23 5.95
C ASN A 21 6.43 0.21 6.11
N ARG A 22 6.88 0.81 5.00
CA ARG A 22 7.21 2.24 4.88
C ARG A 22 6.10 2.93 4.08
N GLY A 23 5.95 4.25 4.21
CA GLY A 23 4.87 4.96 3.52
C GLY A 23 4.91 4.88 1.97
N GLN A 24 6.07 4.60 1.37
CA GLN A 24 6.21 4.45 -0.09
C GLN A 24 5.96 2.99 -0.56
N ASP A 25 5.85 2.06 0.39
CA ASP A 25 5.79 0.63 0.12
C ASP A 25 4.39 0.22 -0.36
N VAL A 26 4.26 -1.04 -0.77
CA VAL A 26 2.96 -1.58 -1.17
C VAL A 26 2.04 -1.62 0.04
N PRO A 27 0.82 -1.02 -0.03
CA PRO A 27 -0.12 -0.99 1.09
C PRO A 27 -0.83 -2.35 1.22
N MET A 28 -0.11 -3.33 1.75
CA MET A 28 -0.57 -4.72 1.84
C MET A 28 -1.81 -4.85 2.72
N THR A 29 -1.98 -3.99 3.73
CA THR A 29 -3.14 -4.03 4.62
C THR A 29 -4.38 -3.57 3.87
N ALA A 30 -4.32 -2.45 3.16
CA ALA A 30 -5.42 -1.97 2.34
C ALA A 30 -5.77 -2.92 1.21
N LEU A 31 -4.78 -3.54 0.57
CA LEU A 31 -5.01 -4.57 -0.44
C LEU A 31 -5.78 -5.77 0.17
N ALA A 32 -5.35 -6.27 1.32
CA ALA A 32 -6.03 -7.37 2.00
C ALA A 32 -7.47 -7.00 2.41
N ILE A 33 -7.68 -5.80 2.95
CA ILE A 33 -9.01 -5.30 3.30
C ILE A 33 -9.91 -5.23 2.06
N ASN A 34 -9.40 -4.72 0.94
CA ASN A 34 -10.19 -4.63 -0.29
C ASN A 34 -10.54 -6.01 -0.84
N LEU A 35 -9.58 -6.95 -0.87
CA LEU A 35 -9.84 -8.33 -1.27
C LEU A 35 -10.89 -9.00 -0.37
N GLU A 36 -10.79 -8.82 0.95
CA GLU A 36 -11.78 -9.35 1.88
C GLU A 36 -13.17 -8.77 1.62
N ARG A 37 -13.27 -7.45 1.38
CA ARG A 37 -14.54 -6.81 1.04
C ARG A 37 -15.15 -7.35 -0.25
N ASP A 38 -14.35 -7.52 -1.29
CA ASP A 38 -14.79 -8.03 -2.59
C ASP A 38 -15.31 -9.47 -2.48
N LEU A 39 -14.60 -10.32 -1.72
CA LEU A 39 -15.02 -11.69 -1.47
C LEU A 39 -16.30 -11.77 -0.64
N LEU A 40 -16.45 -10.92 0.38
CA LEU A 40 -17.66 -10.85 1.19
C LEU A 40 -18.86 -10.28 0.43
N GLU A 41 -18.62 -9.35 -0.49
CA GLU A 41 -19.65 -8.82 -1.40
C GLU A 41 -20.16 -9.90 -2.35
N LEU A 42 -19.27 -10.75 -2.87
CA LEU A 42 -19.66 -11.85 -3.77
C LEU A 42 -20.63 -12.86 -3.12
N ILE A 43 -20.60 -12.99 -1.79
CA ILE A 43 -21.47 -13.89 -1.02
C ILE A 43 -22.56 -13.15 -0.23
N ASP A 44 -22.84 -11.88 -0.58
CA ASP A 44 -23.89 -11.03 0.01
C ASP A 44 -23.81 -10.87 1.54
N VAL A 45 -22.60 -10.84 2.11
CA VAL A 45 -22.42 -10.61 3.55
C VAL A 45 -22.58 -9.11 3.87
N PRO A 46 -23.54 -8.72 4.72
CA PRO A 46 -23.82 -7.31 4.99
C PRO A 46 -22.75 -6.64 5.85
N ASN A 47 -22.08 -7.39 6.73
CA ASN A 47 -21.03 -6.89 7.60
C ASN A 47 -19.66 -7.07 6.93
N ARG A 48 -19.08 -5.98 6.42
CA ARG A 48 -17.80 -5.97 5.70
C ARG A 48 -16.81 -5.05 6.43
N PRO A 49 -15.51 -5.37 6.43
CA PRO A 49 -14.51 -4.53 7.08
C PRO A 49 -14.51 -3.13 6.47
N ALA A 50 -14.25 -2.10 7.28
CA ALA A 50 -14.23 -0.72 6.80
C ALA A 50 -13.14 -0.52 5.74
N GLN A 51 -13.38 0.36 4.77
CA GLN A 51 -12.39 0.68 3.76
C GLN A 51 -11.16 1.33 4.41
N ALA A 52 -9.97 0.91 3.98
CA ALA A 52 -8.72 1.53 4.44
C ALA A 52 -8.69 3.00 4.03
N LEU A 53 -8.45 3.88 5.00
CA LEU A 53 -8.29 5.31 4.79
C LEU A 53 -6.81 5.67 4.87
N PRO A 54 -6.35 6.63 4.05
CA PRO A 54 -4.97 7.09 4.12
C PRO A 54 -4.70 7.80 5.46
N VAL A 55 -3.55 7.50 6.05
CA VAL A 55 -3.00 8.17 7.23
C VAL A 55 -1.85 9.06 6.78
N ASP A 56 -1.96 10.37 7.01
CA ASP A 56 -0.97 11.38 6.59
C ASP A 56 -0.62 11.33 5.09
N GLY A 57 -1.60 10.98 4.25
CA GLY A 57 -1.43 10.87 2.79
C GLY A 57 -0.90 9.52 2.30
N TYR A 58 -0.66 8.57 3.20
CA TYR A 58 -0.17 7.23 2.87
C TYR A 58 -1.19 6.16 3.19
N LEU A 59 -1.30 5.17 2.31
CA LEU A 59 -2.08 3.97 2.53
C LEU A 59 -1.15 2.88 3.07
N TRP A 60 -1.64 2.06 3.99
CA TRP A 60 -0.90 0.99 4.66
C TRP A 60 -1.54 -0.36 4.35
#